data_AF-A0A4R9G4P8-F1
#
_entry.id   AF-A0A4R9G4P8-F1
#
_cell.length_a   1.000
_cell.length_b   1.000
_cell.length_c   1.000
_cell.angle_alpha   90.00
_cell.angle_beta   90.00
_cell.angle_gamma   90.00
#
_symmetry.space_group_name_H-M   'P 1'
#
loop_
_entity.id
_entity.type
_entity.pdbx_description
1 polymer ?
#
loop_
_entity_poly.entity_id
_entity_poly.type
_entity_poly.pdbx_seq_one_letter_code
_entity_poly.pdbx_strand_id
1 'polypeptide(L)'
;MKALCNFIFSGLLLIFFLLITCKDSKESLELKKKESVANAINSTYQLGGNGLAFLVDRETAIRLRDECLSGGVPKSNSKSCIEYMNYWGETCFDFRPKEGRAIAKFYKHPEIYKIEVTIINELEYTLIFKGKKASLSLNLLGDFPVKKGSGNEFYADPILTIPNDSRSSGSIGRMDLIYGGEGIRNIRHARFNTLEECEAQNLADEEKNKQIQRDSEEQIRILDKEGVKVGEPRKN
;
A
#
# COMPACT_ATOMS: atom_id res chain seq x y z
N MET A 1 -13.71 44.34 9.82
CA MET A 1 -12.80 45.20 10.59
C MET A 1 -13.57 45.80 11.75
N LYS A 2 -12.98 45.77 12.95
CA LYS A 2 -13.38 46.39 14.23
C LYS A 2 -14.32 45.61 15.14
N ALA A 3 -13.65 45.05 16.15
CA ALA A 3 -14.12 44.50 17.40
C ALA A 3 -14.96 45.50 18.21
N LEU A 4 -15.90 44.96 18.98
CA LEU A 4 -16.33 45.55 20.24
C LEU A 4 -16.16 44.47 21.30
N CYS A 5 -14.98 44.49 21.91
CA CYS A 5 -14.64 43.79 23.12
C CYS A 5 -14.93 44.77 24.26
N ASN A 6 -15.88 44.44 25.13
CA ASN A 6 -15.96 44.91 26.51
C ASN A 6 -17.08 44.14 27.19
N PHE A 7 -16.74 43.16 28.02
CA PHE A 7 -17.20 43.11 29.41
C PHE A 7 -16.42 42.04 30.17
N ILE A 8 -15.95 42.46 31.33
CA ILE A 8 -15.15 41.75 32.32
C ILE A 8 -15.96 40.55 32.84
N PHE A 9 -15.58 39.31 32.54
CA PHE A 9 -15.98 38.14 33.32
C PHE A 9 -15.02 36.96 33.08
N SER A 10 -14.50 36.43 34.19
CA SER A 10 -14.09 35.02 34.36
C SER A 10 -12.85 34.53 33.61
N GLY A 11 -11.73 34.42 34.35
CA GLY A 11 -10.58 33.59 33.97
C GLY A 11 -10.92 32.09 33.77
N LEU A 12 -12.10 31.63 34.21
CA LEU A 12 -12.63 30.29 33.92
C LEU A 12 -13.24 30.19 32.51
N LEU A 13 -13.76 31.30 31.95
CA LEU A 13 -14.39 31.34 30.62
C LEU A 13 -13.36 31.32 29.50
N LEU A 14 -12.17 31.90 29.73
CA LEU A 14 -11.06 31.88 28.76
C LEU A 14 -10.51 30.47 28.54
N ILE A 15 -10.45 29.66 29.59
CA ILE A 15 -10.05 28.24 29.52
C ILE A 15 -11.12 27.44 28.76
N PHE A 16 -12.41 27.71 29.01
CA PHE A 16 -13.50 27.06 28.27
C PHE A 16 -13.48 27.40 26.76
N PHE A 17 -13.25 28.66 26.38
CA PHE A 17 -13.12 29.05 24.96
C PHE A 17 -11.89 28.44 24.29
N LEU A 18 -10.74 28.35 24.97
CA LEU A 18 -9.54 27.67 24.45
C LEU A 18 -9.76 26.16 24.27
N LEU A 19 -10.50 25.51 25.17
CA LEU A 19 -10.80 24.08 25.08
C LEU A 19 -11.83 23.77 23.98
N ILE A 20 -12.85 24.61 23.81
CA ILE A 20 -13.88 24.44 22.76
C ILE A 20 -13.25 24.67 21.37
N THR A 21 -12.49 25.75 21.19
CA THR A 21 -11.86 26.05 19.88
C THR A 21 -10.83 25.01 19.45
N CYS A 22 -10.11 24.38 20.40
CA CYS A 22 -9.17 23.32 20.08
C CYS A 22 -9.88 22.01 19.67
N LYS A 23 -11.02 21.69 20.28
CA LYS A 23 -11.83 20.50 19.95
C LYS A 23 -12.44 20.60 18.56
N ASP A 24 -13.06 21.73 18.22
CA ASP A 24 -13.65 21.97 16.90
C ASP A 24 -12.59 21.93 15.79
N SER A 25 -11.37 22.41 16.09
CA SER A 25 -10.27 22.40 15.11
C SER A 25 -9.81 20.98 14.74
N LYS A 26 -9.72 20.08 15.73
CA LYS A 26 -9.33 18.67 15.51
C LYS A 26 -10.40 17.89 14.77
N GLU A 27 -11.66 18.05 15.15
CA GLU A 27 -12.78 17.40 14.48
C GLU A 27 -12.92 17.86 13.02
N SER A 28 -12.74 19.17 12.76
CA SER A 28 -12.73 19.69 11.38
C SER A 28 -11.57 19.16 10.54
N LEU A 29 -10.41 18.87 11.17
CA LEU A 29 -9.23 18.36 10.49
C LEU A 29 -9.41 16.89 10.11
N GLU A 30 -9.94 16.09 11.04
CA GLU A 30 -10.25 14.67 10.78
C GLU A 30 -11.30 14.51 9.67
N LEU A 31 -12.32 15.37 9.64
CA LEU A 31 -13.32 15.38 8.57
C LEU A 31 -12.68 15.67 7.21
N LYS A 32 -11.84 16.71 7.13
CA LYS A 32 -11.09 17.06 5.90
C LYS A 32 -10.15 15.94 5.47
N LYS A 33 -9.54 15.24 6.42
CA LYS A 33 -8.65 14.11 6.16
C LYS A 33 -9.42 12.98 5.48
N LYS A 34 -10.57 12.58 6.04
CA LYS A 34 -11.45 11.55 5.46
C LYS A 34 -12.01 11.93 4.09
N GLU A 35 -12.44 13.17 3.91
CA GLU A 35 -12.91 13.68 2.62
C GLU A 35 -11.80 13.59 1.55
N SER A 36 -10.58 13.95 1.93
CA SER A 36 -9.42 13.85 1.05
C SER A 36 -9.11 12.41 0.64
N VAL A 37 -9.23 11.46 1.58
CA VAL A 37 -9.12 10.02 1.28
C VAL A 37 -10.19 9.61 0.26
N ALA A 38 -11.46 9.93 0.51
CA ALA A 38 -12.56 9.56 -0.37
C ALA A 38 -12.39 10.10 -1.80
N ASN A 39 -11.72 11.24 -1.97
CA ASN A 39 -11.42 11.81 -3.28
C ASN A 39 -10.17 11.21 -3.94
N ALA A 40 -9.19 10.82 -3.14
CA ALA A 40 -7.92 10.29 -3.62
C ALA A 40 -7.91 8.77 -3.86
N ILE A 41 -8.79 8.01 -3.21
CA ILE A 41 -8.74 6.55 -3.16
C ILE A 41 -9.10 5.86 -4.49
N ASN A 42 -9.81 6.56 -5.39
CA ASN A 42 -10.18 6.03 -6.71
C ASN A 42 -8.97 6.07 -7.65
N SER A 43 -8.18 5.00 -7.67
CA SER A 43 -6.96 4.88 -8.48
C SER A 43 -6.59 3.42 -8.70
N THR A 44 -5.58 3.20 -9.52
CA THR A 44 -4.85 1.93 -9.57
C THR A 44 -3.60 2.00 -8.71
N TYR A 45 -3.34 0.94 -7.96
CA TYR A 45 -2.21 0.83 -7.04
C TYR A 45 -1.39 -0.43 -7.34
N GLN A 46 -0.07 -0.32 -7.31
CA GLN A 46 0.82 -1.48 -7.26
C GLN A 46 0.94 -1.90 -5.78
N LEU A 47 0.44 -3.08 -5.48
CA LEU A 47 0.29 -3.63 -4.14
C LEU A 47 0.93 -5.02 -4.06
N GLY A 48 1.23 -5.46 -2.83
CA GLY A 48 1.62 -6.85 -2.59
C GLY A 48 0.43 -7.79 -2.81
N GLY A 49 0.59 -8.80 -3.64
CA GLY A 49 -0.50 -9.69 -4.02
C GLY A 49 -0.90 -10.73 -2.97
N ASN A 50 -0.04 -10.97 -1.97
CA ASN A 50 -0.22 -12.06 -1.01
C ASN A 50 -1.60 -12.06 -0.34
N GLY A 51 -2.15 -10.92 0.10
CA GLY A 51 -3.47 -10.89 0.73
C GLY A 51 -4.64 -11.13 -0.24
N LEU A 52 -4.62 -10.44 -1.39
CA LEU A 52 -5.68 -10.52 -2.40
C LEU A 52 -5.78 -11.93 -3.03
N ALA A 53 -4.65 -12.63 -3.13
CA ALA A 53 -4.59 -14.03 -3.54
C ALA A 53 -5.52 -14.93 -2.74
N PHE A 54 -5.56 -14.79 -1.40
CA PHE A 54 -6.42 -15.61 -0.55
C PHE A 54 -7.91 -15.29 -0.68
N LEU A 55 -8.25 -14.10 -1.17
CA LEU A 55 -9.64 -13.77 -1.51
C LEU A 55 -10.05 -14.43 -2.84
N VAL A 56 -9.22 -14.32 -3.87
CA VAL A 56 -9.60 -14.71 -5.24
C VAL A 56 -9.34 -16.18 -5.56
N ASP A 57 -8.27 -16.76 -5.01
CA ASP A 57 -7.86 -18.15 -5.22
C ASP A 57 -7.19 -18.75 -3.96
N ARG A 58 -8.02 -18.93 -2.93
CA ARG A 58 -7.60 -19.41 -1.61
C ARG A 58 -6.83 -20.74 -1.65
N GLU A 59 -7.30 -21.69 -2.45
CA GLU A 59 -6.73 -23.06 -2.45
C GLU A 59 -5.32 -23.05 -3.03
N THR A 60 -5.12 -22.39 -4.17
CA THR A 60 -3.80 -22.23 -4.77
C THR A 60 -2.87 -21.40 -3.88
N ALA A 61 -3.38 -20.31 -3.29
CA ALA A 61 -2.60 -19.46 -2.38
C ALA A 61 -2.11 -20.24 -1.14
N ILE A 62 -2.98 -21.03 -0.50
CA ILE A 62 -2.62 -21.89 0.64
C ILE A 62 -1.58 -22.93 0.22
N ARG A 63 -1.82 -23.64 -0.88
CA ARG A 63 -0.91 -24.69 -1.37
C ARG A 63 0.49 -24.13 -1.59
N LEU A 64 0.61 -23.04 -2.36
CA LEU A 64 1.90 -22.44 -2.67
C LEU A 64 2.60 -21.86 -1.42
N ARG A 65 1.85 -21.23 -0.51
CA ARG A 65 2.39 -20.75 0.77
C ARG A 65 2.95 -21.90 1.60
N ASP A 66 2.19 -22.98 1.77
CA ASP A 66 2.57 -24.09 2.64
C ASP A 66 3.76 -24.89 2.04
N GLU A 67 3.80 -25.03 0.71
CA GLU A 67 4.97 -25.56 -0.01
C GLU A 67 6.21 -24.67 0.17
N CYS A 68 6.04 -23.35 0.18
CA CYS A 68 7.14 -22.41 0.44
C CYS A 68 7.63 -22.48 1.90
N LEU A 69 6.71 -22.63 2.85
CA LEU A 69 6.97 -22.60 4.29
C LEU A 69 7.12 -23.99 4.94
N SER A 70 7.41 -25.04 4.17
CA SER A 70 7.48 -26.42 4.69
C SER A 70 8.39 -26.53 5.93
N GLY A 71 7.78 -26.69 7.11
CA GLY A 71 8.45 -26.76 8.41
C GLY A 71 8.59 -25.43 9.17
N GLY A 72 7.91 -24.36 8.75
CA GLY A 72 7.99 -23.02 9.34
C GLY A 72 9.26 -22.24 8.96
N VAL A 73 10.12 -22.83 8.13
CA VAL A 73 11.35 -22.21 7.63
C VAL A 73 11.15 -21.85 6.16
N PRO A 74 11.33 -20.58 5.76
CA PRO A 74 11.28 -20.20 4.35
C PRO A 74 12.36 -20.95 3.58
N LYS A 75 11.98 -21.81 2.64
CA LYS A 75 12.94 -22.34 1.66
C LYS A 75 13.07 -21.32 0.54
N SER A 76 13.76 -20.20 0.81
CA SER A 76 13.91 -19.06 -0.12
C SER A 76 14.32 -19.45 -1.53
N ASN A 77 15.03 -20.58 -1.68
CA ASN A 77 15.54 -21.09 -2.95
C ASN A 77 14.71 -22.25 -3.53
N SER A 78 13.58 -22.59 -2.92
CA SER A 78 12.68 -23.60 -3.48
C SER A 78 11.89 -23.03 -4.65
N LYS A 79 11.72 -23.84 -5.69
CA LYS A 79 10.90 -23.51 -6.86
C LYS A 79 9.50 -23.05 -6.45
N SER A 80 8.90 -23.68 -5.43
CA SER A 80 7.59 -23.32 -4.88
C SER A 80 7.57 -21.95 -4.18
N CYS A 81 8.62 -21.55 -3.44
CA CYS A 81 8.70 -20.18 -2.91
C CYS A 81 8.88 -19.14 -4.01
N ILE A 82 9.71 -19.43 -5.01
CA ILE A 82 9.91 -18.54 -6.15
C ILE A 82 8.60 -18.42 -6.93
N GLU A 83 7.88 -19.53 -7.13
CA GLU A 83 6.55 -19.53 -7.73
C GLU A 83 5.53 -18.78 -6.88
N TYR A 84 5.46 -19.00 -5.57
CA TYR A 84 4.57 -18.25 -4.68
C TYR A 84 4.82 -16.73 -4.75
N MET A 85 6.09 -16.32 -4.66
CA MET A 85 6.51 -14.92 -4.75
C MET A 85 6.33 -14.33 -6.14
N ASN A 86 6.46 -15.12 -7.20
CA ASN A 86 6.21 -14.65 -8.57
C ASN A 86 4.73 -14.66 -8.94
N TYR A 87 3.94 -15.55 -8.34
CA TYR A 87 2.53 -15.76 -8.66
C TYR A 87 1.63 -14.77 -7.93
N TRP A 88 1.99 -14.42 -6.69
CA TRP A 88 1.25 -13.51 -5.83
C TRP A 88 2.10 -12.31 -5.38
N GLY A 89 3.23 -12.03 -6.04
CA GLY A 89 4.16 -10.97 -5.65
C GLY A 89 3.59 -9.58 -5.83
N GLU A 90 3.47 -9.15 -7.08
CA GLU A 90 3.00 -7.81 -7.44
C GLU A 90 1.58 -7.89 -7.99
N THR A 91 0.74 -6.95 -7.59
CA THR A 91 -0.66 -6.85 -8.03
C THR A 91 -1.00 -5.42 -8.39
N CYS A 92 -1.53 -5.24 -9.60
CA CYS A 92 -2.22 -4.02 -9.97
C CYS A 92 -3.65 -4.09 -9.45
N PHE A 93 -3.95 -3.25 -8.45
CA PHE A 93 -5.24 -3.15 -7.80
C PHE A 93 -5.93 -1.84 -8.21
N ASP A 94 -6.85 -1.91 -9.18
CA ASP A 94 -7.73 -0.79 -9.53
C ASP A 94 -8.88 -0.73 -8.52
N PHE A 95 -8.79 0.18 -7.56
CA PHE A 95 -9.75 0.29 -6.47
C PHE A 95 -10.67 1.49 -6.70
N ARG A 96 -11.95 1.22 -6.94
CA ARG A 96 -12.97 2.22 -7.26
C ARG A 96 -14.20 2.04 -6.36
N PRO A 97 -14.08 2.27 -5.04
CA PRO A 97 -15.16 2.00 -4.10
C PRO A 97 -16.43 2.79 -4.40
N LYS A 98 -16.31 4.04 -4.89
CA LYS A 98 -17.47 4.85 -5.32
C LYS A 98 -18.24 4.24 -6.50
N GLU A 99 -17.58 3.41 -7.31
CA GLU A 99 -18.17 2.67 -8.42
C GLU A 99 -18.61 1.26 -7.99
N GLY A 100 -18.47 0.91 -6.70
CA GLY A 100 -18.81 -0.41 -6.16
C GLY A 100 -17.92 -1.55 -6.66
N ARG A 101 -16.73 -1.24 -7.20
CA ARG A 101 -15.86 -2.25 -7.84
C ARG A 101 -14.39 -2.09 -7.50
N ALA A 102 -13.68 -3.20 -7.61
CA ALA A 102 -12.24 -3.24 -7.73
C ALA A 102 -11.82 -4.29 -8.76
N ILE A 103 -10.60 -4.17 -9.27
CA ILE A 103 -9.98 -5.17 -10.12
C ILE A 103 -8.61 -5.50 -9.55
N ALA A 104 -8.34 -6.78 -9.35
CA ALA A 104 -6.99 -7.27 -9.07
C ALA A 104 -6.45 -7.97 -10.31
N LYS A 105 -5.26 -7.57 -10.75
CA LYS A 105 -4.49 -8.25 -11.80
C LYS A 105 -3.10 -8.54 -11.27
N PHE A 106 -2.79 -9.82 -11.16
CA PHE A 106 -1.51 -10.28 -10.64
C PHE A 106 -0.48 -10.28 -11.75
N TYR A 107 0.74 -9.83 -11.44
CA TYR A 107 1.79 -9.72 -12.42
C TYR A 107 2.10 -11.09 -13.03
N LYS A 108 2.26 -11.16 -14.37
CA LYS A 108 2.46 -12.39 -15.15
C LYS A 108 1.30 -13.41 -15.11
N HIS A 109 0.15 -13.03 -14.53
CA HIS A 109 -1.07 -13.82 -14.60
C HIS A 109 -2.07 -13.23 -15.58
N PRO A 110 -2.62 -14.05 -16.51
CA PRO A 110 -3.55 -13.56 -17.52
C PRO A 110 -4.94 -13.24 -16.94
N GLU A 111 -5.29 -13.83 -15.78
CA GLU A 111 -6.61 -13.68 -15.19
C GLU A 111 -6.80 -12.30 -14.54
N ILE A 112 -7.96 -11.71 -14.79
CA ILE A 112 -8.38 -10.44 -14.22
C ILE A 112 -9.52 -10.73 -13.24
N TYR A 113 -9.30 -10.41 -11.97
CA TYR A 113 -10.23 -10.69 -10.90
C TYR A 113 -11.09 -9.46 -10.63
N LYS A 114 -12.36 -9.51 -11.04
CA LYS A 114 -13.35 -8.47 -10.75
C LYS A 114 -13.94 -8.68 -9.38
N ILE A 115 -13.77 -7.70 -8.50
CA ILE A 115 -14.15 -7.73 -7.09
C ILE A 115 -15.25 -6.69 -6.88
N GLU A 116 -16.32 -7.07 -6.20
CA GLU A 116 -17.35 -6.13 -5.76
C GLU A 116 -16.89 -5.44 -4.47
N VAL A 117 -17.22 -4.15 -4.34
CA VAL A 117 -16.83 -3.34 -3.18
C VAL A 117 -18.06 -2.75 -2.54
N THR A 118 -18.26 -3.04 -1.25
CA THR A 118 -19.26 -2.36 -0.42
C THR A 118 -18.55 -1.40 0.52
N ILE A 119 -19.00 -0.14 0.55
CA ILE A 119 -18.48 0.88 1.46
C ILE A 119 -19.15 0.70 2.83
N ILE A 120 -18.35 0.57 3.89
CA ILE A 120 -18.84 0.59 5.27
C ILE A 120 -18.77 2.03 5.79
N ASN A 121 -17.61 2.67 5.63
CA ASN A 121 -17.37 4.09 5.89
C ASN A 121 -16.20 4.58 5.01
N GLU A 122 -15.66 5.78 5.27
CA GLU A 122 -14.60 6.37 4.43
C GLU A 122 -13.29 5.59 4.42
N LEU A 123 -13.05 4.75 5.44
CA LEU A 123 -11.80 4.02 5.65
C LEU A 123 -11.98 2.50 5.69
N GLU A 124 -13.22 2.01 5.63
CA GLU A 124 -13.53 0.59 5.75
C GLU A 124 -14.46 0.11 4.63
N TYR A 125 -14.11 -1.04 4.06
CA TYR A 125 -14.76 -1.61 2.89
C TYR A 125 -14.91 -3.12 3.06
N THR A 126 -15.93 -3.69 2.44
CA THR A 126 -16.02 -5.14 2.22
C THR A 126 -15.70 -5.43 0.76
N LEU A 127 -14.71 -6.30 0.53
CA LEU A 127 -14.39 -6.86 -0.78
C LEU A 127 -15.11 -8.19 -0.94
N ILE A 128 -15.78 -8.39 -2.07
CA ILE A 128 -16.57 -9.59 -2.34
C ILE A 128 -16.15 -10.19 -3.69
N PHE A 129 -15.78 -11.47 -3.68
CA PHE A 129 -15.43 -12.22 -4.89
C PHE A 129 -16.07 -13.60 -4.86
N LYS A 130 -16.93 -13.90 -5.85
CA LYS A 130 -17.65 -15.18 -5.95
C LYS A 130 -18.31 -15.60 -4.61
N GLY A 131 -18.92 -14.64 -3.92
CA GLY A 131 -19.57 -14.85 -2.61
C GLY A 131 -18.64 -14.90 -1.39
N LYS A 132 -17.32 -14.98 -1.58
CA LYS A 132 -16.32 -14.86 -0.50
C LYS A 132 -16.17 -13.39 -0.12
N LYS A 133 -16.05 -13.11 1.18
CA LYS A 133 -15.92 -11.76 1.71
C LYS A 133 -14.57 -11.57 2.40
N ALA A 134 -13.99 -10.39 2.28
CA ALA A 134 -12.86 -9.91 3.07
C ALA A 134 -13.11 -8.47 3.50
N SER A 135 -12.61 -8.08 4.67
CA SER A 135 -12.68 -6.69 5.12
C SER A 135 -11.39 -5.98 4.76
N LEU A 136 -11.49 -4.75 4.26
CA LEU A 136 -10.36 -3.88 3.95
C LEU A 136 -10.47 -2.62 4.80
N SER A 137 -9.46 -2.36 5.62
CA SER A 137 -9.36 -1.15 6.44
C SER A 137 -8.15 -0.32 6.02
N LEU A 138 -8.27 1.01 6.02
CA LEU A 138 -7.21 1.93 5.61
C LEU A 138 -6.61 2.65 6.81
N ASN A 139 -5.38 2.27 7.17
CA ASN A 139 -4.61 2.97 8.20
C ASN A 139 -3.91 4.19 7.60
N LEU A 140 -4.38 5.39 7.94
CA LEU A 140 -3.87 6.64 7.36
C LEU A 140 -2.53 7.07 8.01
N LEU A 141 -1.54 7.31 7.17
CA LEU A 141 -0.16 7.62 7.55
C LEU A 141 0.38 8.81 6.74
N GLY A 142 1.51 9.37 7.21
CA GLY A 142 2.13 10.54 6.59
C GLY A 142 1.54 11.87 7.09
N ASP A 143 1.84 12.93 6.34
CA ASP A 143 1.51 14.31 6.74
C ASP A 143 0.17 14.76 6.20
N PHE A 144 -0.63 15.42 7.03
CA PHE A 144 -1.85 16.09 6.59
C PHE A 144 -2.04 17.44 7.31
N PRO A 145 -2.39 18.53 6.60
CA PRO A 145 -2.54 18.63 5.14
C PRO A 145 -1.19 18.57 4.41
N VAL A 146 -1.19 17.96 3.22
CA VAL A 146 0.00 17.93 2.35
C VAL A 146 0.20 19.29 1.71
N LYS A 147 1.41 19.87 1.86
CA LYS A 147 1.75 21.17 1.27
C LYS A 147 2.22 21.00 -0.17
N LYS A 148 1.63 21.77 -1.10
CA LYS A 148 2.07 21.81 -2.50
C LYS A 148 3.53 22.30 -2.60
N GLY A 149 4.33 21.62 -3.41
CA GLY A 149 5.76 21.84 -3.57
C GLY A 149 6.65 21.20 -2.50
N SER A 150 6.09 20.52 -1.49
CA SER A 150 6.90 19.87 -0.45
C SER A 150 7.23 18.41 -0.79
N GLY A 151 8.19 17.84 -0.06
CA GLY A 151 8.51 16.40 -0.11
C GLY A 151 7.57 15.53 0.73
N ASN A 152 6.47 16.08 1.22
CA ASN A 152 5.55 15.39 2.11
C ASN A 152 4.57 14.52 1.30
N GLU A 153 4.01 13.53 1.98
CA GLU A 153 3.10 12.57 1.38
C GLU A 153 2.03 12.15 2.38
N PHE A 154 0.85 11.82 1.86
CA PHE A 154 -0.24 11.25 2.61
C PHE A 154 -0.66 9.94 1.95
N TYR A 155 -0.71 8.86 2.72
CA TYR A 155 -0.92 7.52 2.20
C TYR A 155 -1.72 6.67 3.18
N ALA A 156 -2.20 5.53 2.69
CA ALA A 156 -2.83 4.51 3.52
C ALA A 156 -2.03 3.21 3.47
N ASP A 157 -1.95 2.53 4.61
CA ASP A 157 -1.60 1.13 4.71
C ASP A 157 -2.91 0.29 4.71
N PRO A 158 -3.27 -0.32 3.56
CA PRO A 158 -4.45 -1.19 3.46
C PRO A 158 -4.25 -2.51 4.22
N ILE A 159 -5.08 -2.74 5.24
CA ILE A 159 -5.13 -3.98 6.00
C ILE A 159 -6.29 -4.83 5.48
N LEU A 160 -5.95 -5.96 4.85
CA LEU A 160 -6.92 -6.95 4.41
C LEU A 160 -7.11 -8.04 5.48
N THR A 161 -8.36 -8.31 5.84
CA THR A 161 -8.75 -9.35 6.78
C THR A 161 -9.53 -10.46 6.08
N ILE A 162 -8.96 -11.66 6.07
CA ILE A 162 -9.58 -12.87 5.52
C ILE A 162 -10.31 -13.61 6.66
N PRO A 163 -11.62 -13.88 6.55
CA PRO A 163 -12.36 -14.58 7.59
C PRO A 163 -11.77 -15.96 7.90
N ASN A 164 -11.60 -16.24 9.20
CA ASN A 164 -11.03 -17.49 9.72
C ASN A 164 -9.62 -17.81 9.22
N ASP A 165 -8.83 -16.80 8.80
CA ASP A 165 -7.47 -16.99 8.29
C ASP A 165 -6.55 -15.81 8.65
N SER A 166 -6.15 -15.74 9.93
CA SER A 166 -5.30 -14.67 10.42
C SER A 166 -3.91 -14.65 9.78
N ARG A 167 -3.40 -15.81 9.34
CA ARG A 167 -2.11 -15.93 8.64
C ARG A 167 -2.11 -15.28 7.26
N SER A 168 -3.29 -15.18 6.65
CA SER A 168 -3.51 -14.60 5.33
C SER A 168 -4.01 -13.15 5.41
N SER A 169 -4.15 -12.62 6.63
CA SER A 169 -4.58 -11.25 6.90
C SER A 169 -3.38 -10.37 7.19
N GLY A 170 -3.43 -9.10 6.78
CA GLY A 170 -2.35 -8.15 7.02
C GLY A 170 -2.31 -7.00 6.01
N SER A 171 -1.22 -6.24 6.06
CA SER A 171 -0.94 -5.20 5.07
C SER A 171 -0.79 -5.83 3.69
N ILE A 172 -1.44 -5.22 2.69
CA ILE A 172 -1.28 -5.58 1.27
C ILE A 172 -0.43 -4.54 0.52
N GLY A 173 0.34 -3.71 1.23
CA GLY A 173 1.24 -2.74 0.62
C GLY A 173 0.89 -1.32 1.01
N ARG A 174 0.93 -0.40 0.05
CA ARG A 174 0.76 1.03 0.31
C ARG A 174 -0.04 1.70 -0.79
N MET A 175 -1.03 2.47 -0.38
CA MET A 175 -1.86 3.28 -1.28
C MET A 175 -1.50 4.75 -1.13
N ASP A 176 -0.73 5.30 -2.08
CA ASP A 176 -0.39 6.72 -2.07
C ASP A 176 -1.63 7.57 -2.42
N LEU A 177 -2.03 8.46 -1.50
CA LEU A 177 -3.25 9.26 -1.65
C LEU A 177 -2.95 10.66 -2.16
N ILE A 178 -1.92 11.32 -1.65
CA ILE A 178 -1.58 12.69 -2.04
C ILE A 178 -0.06 12.87 -2.01
N TYR A 179 0.46 13.47 -3.07
CA TYR A 179 1.87 13.87 -3.16
C TYR A 179 2.01 15.38 -2.97
N GLY A 180 3.01 15.80 -2.20
CA GLY A 180 3.35 17.23 -2.04
C GLY A 180 3.91 17.85 -3.30
N GLY A 181 4.62 17.09 -4.14
CA GLY A 181 5.18 17.57 -5.40
C GLY A 181 5.50 16.46 -6.38
N GLU A 182 5.90 16.85 -7.59
CA GLU A 182 6.26 15.89 -8.66
C GLU A 182 7.49 15.05 -8.29
N GLY A 183 8.44 15.62 -7.53
CA GLY A 183 9.64 14.91 -7.10
C GLY A 183 9.31 13.62 -6.32
N ILE A 184 8.44 13.69 -5.31
CA ILE A 184 8.06 12.50 -4.53
C ILE A 184 7.20 11.53 -5.36
N ARG A 185 6.31 12.05 -6.22
CA ARG A 185 5.51 11.23 -7.15
C ARG A 185 6.39 10.42 -8.10
N ASN A 186 7.45 11.02 -8.62
CA ASN A 186 8.37 10.35 -9.55
C ASN A 186 9.31 9.37 -8.85
N ILE A 187 9.40 9.39 -7.53
CA ILE A 187 10.18 8.40 -6.75
C ILE A 187 9.27 7.22 -6.36
N ARG A 188 8.01 7.51 -5.99
CA ARG A 188 7.02 6.55 -5.51
C ARG A 188 6.14 6.10 -6.69
N HIS A 189 6.66 5.22 -7.54
CA HIS A 189 5.92 4.66 -8.70
C HIS A 189 4.87 3.61 -8.28
N ALA A 190 3.96 3.93 -7.34
CA ALA A 190 3.02 2.95 -6.79
C ALA A 190 1.55 3.27 -7.06
N ARG A 191 1.25 4.44 -7.66
CA ARG A 191 -0.11 4.89 -7.99
C ARG A 191 -0.22 5.30 -9.46
N PHE A 192 -1.27 4.82 -10.11
CA PHE A 192 -1.52 4.94 -11.53
C PHE A 192 -2.99 5.31 -11.80
N ASN A 193 -3.26 5.78 -13.01
CA ASN A 193 -4.61 6.08 -13.47
C ASN A 193 -5.30 4.81 -14.00
N THR A 194 -4.53 3.88 -14.56
CA THR A 194 -5.05 2.67 -15.20
C THR A 194 -4.25 1.41 -14.84
N LEU A 195 -4.84 0.24 -15.10
CA LEU A 195 -4.18 -1.05 -14.96
C LEU A 195 -2.99 -1.19 -15.91
N GLU A 196 -3.12 -0.69 -17.14
CA GLU A 196 -2.09 -0.78 -18.17
C GLU A 196 -0.84 0.01 -17.77
N GLU A 197 -0.99 1.20 -17.17
CA GLU A 197 0.12 1.98 -16.64
C GLU A 197 0.86 1.22 -15.52
N CYS A 198 0.10 0.59 -14.61
CA CYS A 198 0.66 -0.21 -13.53
C CYS A 198 1.40 -1.47 -14.06
N GLU A 199 0.83 -2.15 -15.06
CA GLU A 199 1.47 -3.32 -15.68
C GLU A 199 2.75 -2.96 -16.43
N ALA A 200 2.74 -1.83 -17.14
CA ALA A 200 3.93 -1.30 -17.79
C ALA A 200 5.04 -0.99 -16.76
N GLN A 201 4.67 -0.48 -15.58
CA GLN A 201 5.63 -0.27 -14.49
C GLN A 201 6.20 -1.60 -13.99
N ASN A 202 5.37 -2.62 -13.74
CA ASN A 202 5.87 -3.95 -13.33
C ASN A 202 6.89 -4.52 -14.31
N LEU A 203 6.65 -4.37 -15.62
CA LEU A 203 7.57 -4.79 -16.68
C LEU A 203 8.89 -3.99 -16.65
N ALA A 204 8.80 -2.67 -16.46
CA ALA A 204 9.96 -1.79 -16.37
C ALA A 204 10.82 -2.11 -15.14
N ASP A 205 10.19 -2.38 -13.99
CA ASP A 205 10.86 -2.75 -12.75
C ASP A 205 11.56 -4.11 -12.89
N GLU A 206 10.94 -5.08 -13.56
CA GLU A 206 11.59 -6.37 -13.84
C GLU A 206 12.83 -6.20 -14.73
N GLU A 207 12.75 -5.44 -15.81
CA GLU A 207 13.92 -5.24 -16.70
C GLU A 207 15.04 -4.50 -15.97
N LYS A 208 14.69 -3.50 -15.16
CA LYS A 208 15.65 -2.79 -14.30
C LYS A 208 16.31 -3.74 -13.30
N ASN A 209 15.55 -4.62 -12.65
CA ASN A 209 16.09 -5.60 -11.71
C ASN A 209 17.03 -6.61 -12.40
N LYS A 210 16.67 -7.08 -13.61
CA LYS A 210 17.56 -7.92 -14.42
C LYS A 210 18.85 -7.20 -14.79
N GLN A 211 18.77 -5.92 -15.15
CA GLN A 211 19.96 -5.12 -15.45
C GLN A 211 20.87 -4.99 -14.23
N ILE A 212 20.31 -4.64 -13.07
CA ILE A 212 21.05 -4.54 -11.81
C ILE A 212 21.74 -5.87 -11.47
N GLN A 213 21.06 -7.00 -11.68
CA GLN A 213 21.65 -8.31 -11.46
C GLN A 213 22.83 -8.58 -12.42
N ARG A 214 22.66 -8.31 -13.73
CA ARG A 214 23.73 -8.45 -14.72
C ARG A 214 24.95 -7.61 -14.37
N ASP A 215 24.73 -6.35 -14.01
CA ASP A 215 25.80 -5.40 -13.64
C ASP A 215 26.54 -5.87 -12.36
N SER A 216 25.80 -6.40 -11.38
CA SER A 216 26.37 -6.96 -10.15
C SER A 216 27.23 -8.19 -10.43
N GLU A 217 26.77 -9.11 -11.29
CA GLU A 217 27.52 -10.30 -11.69
C GLU A 217 28.77 -9.95 -12.53
N GLU A 218 28.71 -8.90 -13.34
CA GLU A 218 29.88 -8.38 -14.05
C GLU A 218 30.90 -7.77 -13.11
N GLN A 219 30.48 -6.95 -12.13
CA GLN A 219 31.38 -6.40 -11.12
C GLN A 219 32.07 -7.50 -10.31
N ILE A 220 31.35 -8.54 -9.89
CA ILE A 220 31.93 -9.68 -9.18
C ILE A 220 33.00 -10.35 -10.05
N ARG A 221 32.72 -10.57 -11.34
CA ARG A 221 33.69 -11.17 -12.28
C ARG A 221 34.94 -10.32 -12.49
N ILE A 222 34.81 -8.98 -12.48
CA ILE A 222 35.96 -8.06 -12.56
C ILE A 222 36.81 -8.18 -11.29
N LEU A 223 36.18 -8.11 -10.10
CA LEU A 223 36.86 -8.22 -8.82
C LEU A 223 37.60 -9.55 -8.65
N ASP A 224 37.01 -10.66 -9.09
CA ASP A 224 37.66 -11.98 -9.09
C ASP A 224 38.89 -12.03 -9.99
N LYS A 225 38.84 -11.39 -11.18
CA LYS A 225 39.99 -11.29 -12.09
C LYS A 225 41.12 -10.40 -11.54
N GLU A 226 40.76 -9.37 -10.77
CA GLU A 226 41.72 -8.47 -10.12
C GLU A 226 42.30 -9.05 -8.82
N GLY A 227 41.90 -10.27 -8.42
CA GLY A 227 42.37 -10.94 -7.20
C GLY A 227 41.83 -10.30 -5.91
N VAL A 228 40.77 -9.48 -6.01
CA VAL A 228 40.13 -8.83 -4.87
C VAL A 228 39.12 -9.80 -4.25
N LYS A 229 39.45 -10.38 -3.08
CA LYS A 229 38.53 -11.25 -2.35
C LYS A 229 37.32 -10.46 -1.84
N VAL A 230 36.14 -10.73 -2.39
CA VAL A 230 34.87 -10.21 -1.87
C VAL A 230 34.46 -11.00 -0.63
N GLY A 231 34.80 -10.47 0.56
CA GLY A 231 34.16 -10.75 1.85
C GLY A 231 34.42 -12.12 2.52
N GLU A 232 35.44 -12.19 3.38
CA GLU A 232 35.33 -13.02 4.59
C GLU A 232 34.52 -12.24 5.63
N PRO A 233 33.49 -12.81 6.28
CA PRO A 233 32.74 -12.11 7.32
C PRO A 233 33.68 -11.80 8.48
N ARG A 234 33.78 -10.51 8.85
CA ARG A 234 34.47 -10.10 10.07
C ARG A 234 33.74 -10.73 11.26
N LYS A 235 34.38 -11.73 11.88
CA LYS A 235 34.02 -12.21 13.21
C LYS A 235 34.36 -11.10 14.20
N ASN A 236 33.34 -10.45 14.74
CA ASN A 236 33.40 -9.75 16.02
C ASN A 236 32.62 -10.57 17.04
#